data_AF-A0AAV6ACS9-F1
#
_entry.id   AF-A0AAV6ACS9-F1
#
_cell.length_a   1.000
_cell.length_b   1.000
_cell.length_c   1.000
_cell.angle_alpha   90.00
_cell.angle_beta   90.00
_cell.angle_gamma   90.00
#
_symmetry.space_group_name_H-M   'P 1'
#
loop_
_entity.id
_entity.type
_entity.pdbx_description
1 polymer ?
#
loop_
_entity_poly.entity_id
_entity_poly.type
_entity_poly.pdbx_seq_one_letter_code
_entity_poly.pdbx_strand_id
1 'polypeptide(L)'
;TGDADLKLVNAQPAYLEGRRALALTYQDRDGHAVSYIIAREPNVAIPDRERVQIARWRPAVRTEDGVALIVWKQSGLVCVMVSDLVSDADLRRFKDYFIKVRSSTELSDS
;
A
#
# COMPACT_ATOMS: atom_id res chain seq x y z
N THR A 1 -9.10 8.99 -8.73
CA THR A 1 -8.53 9.09 -10.08
C THR A 1 -7.16 8.45 -10.04
N GLY A 2 -6.88 7.51 -10.96
CA GLY A 2 -5.57 6.85 -11.07
C GLY A 2 -4.61 7.62 -11.99
N ASP A 3 -3.49 7.03 -12.34
CA ASP A 3 -2.60 7.51 -13.40
C ASP A 3 -2.47 6.48 -14.54
N ALA A 4 -1.57 6.75 -15.49
CA ALA A 4 -1.40 5.88 -16.65
C ALA A 4 -0.84 4.48 -16.30
N ASP A 5 -0.27 4.28 -15.10
CA ASP A 5 0.28 2.99 -14.67
C ASP A 5 -0.58 2.30 -13.61
N LEU A 6 -1.38 3.03 -12.85
CA LEU A 6 -2.29 2.50 -11.83
C LEU A 6 -3.68 3.11 -11.95
N LYS A 7 -4.65 2.32 -12.38
CA LYS A 7 -6.05 2.74 -12.48
C LYS A 7 -6.84 2.31 -11.25
N LEU A 8 -7.51 3.24 -10.58
CA LEU A 8 -8.48 2.89 -9.54
C LEU A 8 -9.68 2.19 -10.18
N VAL A 9 -9.96 0.96 -9.78
CA VAL A 9 -11.06 0.14 -10.32
C VAL A 9 -12.15 -0.12 -9.28
N ASN A 10 -11.84 -0.04 -7.99
CA ASN A 10 -12.84 -0.18 -6.93
C ASN A 10 -12.47 0.65 -5.69
N ALA A 11 -13.50 1.10 -4.96
CA ALA A 11 -13.37 1.75 -3.66
C ALA A 11 -14.54 1.30 -2.79
N GLN A 12 -14.25 0.65 -1.66
CA GLN A 12 -15.30 0.10 -0.80
C GLN A 12 -14.95 0.24 0.70
N PRO A 13 -15.96 0.47 1.56
CA PRO A 13 -15.81 0.25 2.99
C PRO A 13 -15.40 -1.19 3.28
N ALA A 14 -14.54 -1.37 4.28
CA ALA A 14 -14.10 -2.67 4.75
C ALA A 14 -14.19 -2.75 6.28
N TYR A 15 -14.16 -3.98 6.81
CA TYR A 15 -14.15 -4.23 8.24
C TYR A 15 -13.08 -5.29 8.55
N LEU A 16 -12.06 -4.92 9.32
CA LEU A 16 -10.90 -5.74 9.64
C LEU A 16 -10.71 -5.77 11.15
N GLU A 17 -10.62 -6.97 11.75
CA GLU A 17 -10.37 -7.15 13.19
C GLU A 17 -11.27 -6.27 14.08
N GLY A 18 -12.56 -6.17 13.75
CA GLY A 18 -13.51 -5.36 14.52
C GLY A 18 -13.48 -3.86 14.22
N ARG A 19 -12.81 -3.42 13.14
CA ARG A 19 -12.58 -1.99 12.85
C ARG A 19 -12.95 -1.62 11.42
N ARG A 20 -13.51 -0.43 11.27
CA ARG A 20 -13.78 0.16 9.96
C ARG A 20 -12.48 0.48 9.23
N ALA A 21 -12.44 0.13 7.96
CA ALA A 21 -11.35 0.40 7.05
C ALA A 21 -11.91 0.91 5.70
N LEU A 22 -11.03 1.46 4.88
CA LEU A 22 -11.28 1.72 3.46
C LEU A 22 -10.35 0.82 2.64
N ALA A 23 -10.90 0.12 1.66
CA ALA A 23 -10.14 -0.66 0.70
C ALA A 23 -10.31 -0.07 -0.70
N LEU A 24 -9.18 0.27 -1.31
CA LEU A 24 -9.09 0.71 -2.69
C LEU A 24 -8.40 -0.38 -3.50
N THR A 25 -8.95 -0.73 -4.66
CA THR A 25 -8.30 -1.65 -5.59
C THR A 25 -7.88 -0.88 -6.82
N TYR A 26 -6.59 -0.92 -7.10
CA TYR A 26 -6.00 -0.44 -8.33
C TYR A 26 -5.67 -1.64 -9.23
N GLN A 27 -5.66 -1.40 -10.52
CA GLN A 27 -5.16 -2.34 -11.51
C GLN A 27 -4.01 -1.69 -12.27
N ASP A 28 -2.91 -2.40 -12.43
CA ASP A 28 -1.78 -1.93 -13.24
C ASP A 28 -1.98 -2.19 -14.75
N ARG A 29 -1.02 -1.78 -15.58
CA ARG A 29 -1.08 -1.96 -17.05
C ARG A 29 -1.09 -3.42 -17.49
N ASP A 30 -0.47 -4.29 -16.70
CA ASP A 30 -0.34 -5.72 -16.99
C ASP A 30 -1.53 -6.50 -16.41
N GLY A 31 -2.45 -5.82 -15.72
CA GLY A 31 -3.68 -6.38 -15.17
C GLY A 31 -3.57 -6.81 -13.71
N HIS A 32 -2.42 -6.65 -13.06
CA HIS A 32 -2.21 -7.02 -11.66
C HIS A 32 -3.04 -6.15 -10.73
N ALA A 33 -3.60 -6.78 -9.70
CA ALA A 33 -4.34 -6.08 -8.67
C ALA A 33 -3.38 -5.54 -7.59
N VAL A 34 -3.54 -4.27 -7.26
CA VAL A 34 -2.87 -3.61 -6.14
C VAL A 34 -3.92 -3.11 -5.18
N SER A 35 -4.02 -3.74 -4.02
CA SER A 35 -4.96 -3.33 -2.97
C SER A 35 -4.29 -2.34 -2.03
N TYR A 36 -4.95 -1.22 -1.74
CA TYR A 36 -4.53 -0.22 -0.76
C TYR A 36 -5.58 -0.13 0.35
N ILE A 37 -5.20 -0.55 1.54
CA ILE A 37 -6.06 -0.66 2.72
C ILE A 37 -5.65 0.39 3.74
N ILE A 38 -6.62 1.11 4.28
CA ILE A 38 -6.44 2.16 5.27
C ILE A 38 -7.32 1.84 6.48
N ALA A 39 -6.71 1.70 7.65
CA ALA A 39 -7.43 1.39 8.89
C ALA A 39 -6.92 2.22 10.06
N ARG A 40 -7.81 2.48 11.04
CA ARG A 40 -7.42 3.01 12.34
C ARG A 40 -6.86 1.89 13.21
N GLU A 41 -5.54 1.81 13.30
CA GLU A 41 -4.87 0.81 14.14
C GLU A 41 -3.59 1.38 14.77
N PRO A 42 -3.70 2.19 15.84
CA PRO A 42 -2.53 2.83 16.43
C PRO A 42 -1.49 1.83 16.96
N ASN A 43 -1.93 0.61 17.30
CA ASN A 43 -1.13 -0.38 18.02
C ASN A 43 -0.41 -1.40 17.13
N VAL A 44 -0.54 -1.34 15.80
CA VAL A 44 0.30 -2.18 14.92
C VAL A 44 1.77 -1.78 15.09
N ALA A 45 2.58 -2.71 15.60
CA ALA A 45 4.02 -2.56 15.57
C ALA A 45 4.52 -2.88 14.15
N ILE A 46 5.32 -1.98 13.58
CA ILE A 46 6.02 -2.20 12.32
C ILE A 46 7.50 -2.46 12.66
N PRO A 47 7.98 -3.71 12.59
CA PRO A 47 9.35 -4.07 12.95
C PRO A 47 10.39 -3.31 12.13
N ASP A 48 11.41 -2.79 12.81
CA ASP A 48 12.46 -1.99 12.14
C ASP A 48 13.31 -2.81 11.17
N ARG A 49 13.48 -4.12 11.42
CA ARG A 49 14.24 -5.03 10.54
C ARG A 49 13.65 -5.17 9.13
N GLU A 50 12.38 -4.85 8.94
CA GLU A 50 11.68 -4.94 7.66
C GLU A 50 11.59 -3.59 6.94
N ARG A 51 12.07 -2.52 7.59
CA ARG A 51 11.98 -1.16 7.06
C ARG A 51 13.01 -0.95 5.96
N VAL A 52 12.54 -0.58 4.78
CA VAL A 52 13.37 -0.31 3.59
C VAL A 52 13.20 1.16 3.18
N GLN A 53 14.28 1.81 2.78
CA GLN A 53 14.21 3.16 2.22
C GLN A 53 13.59 3.11 0.81
N ILE A 54 12.48 3.83 0.61
CA ILE A 54 11.84 4.00 -0.70
C ILE A 54 11.59 5.50 -0.90
N ALA A 55 12.30 6.09 -1.85
CA ALA A 55 12.38 7.55 -2.02
C ALA A 55 12.69 8.23 -0.67
N ARG A 56 11.80 9.08 -0.14
CA ARG A 56 11.95 9.74 1.17
C ARG A 56 11.33 8.97 2.34
N TRP A 57 10.53 7.93 2.09
CA TRP A 57 9.82 7.19 3.13
C TRP A 57 10.56 5.91 3.52
N ARG A 58 10.20 5.38 4.69
CA ARG A 58 10.80 4.17 5.26
C ARG A 58 9.75 3.15 5.74
N PRO A 59 8.87 2.65 4.84
CA PRO A 59 7.87 1.65 5.17
C PRO A 59 8.50 0.28 5.43
N ALA A 60 7.75 -0.64 6.04
CA ALA A 60 8.13 -2.05 6.03
C ALA A 60 7.75 -2.70 4.69
N VAL A 61 8.63 -3.54 4.18
CA VAL A 61 8.40 -4.32 2.96
C VAL A 61 8.56 -5.80 3.30
N ARG A 62 7.58 -6.61 2.92
CA ARG A 62 7.59 -8.07 3.17
C ARG A 62 7.07 -8.81 1.95
N THR A 63 7.46 -10.07 1.86
CA THR A 63 6.86 -11.04 0.94
C THR A 63 6.50 -12.25 1.78
N GLU A 64 5.25 -12.70 1.68
CA GLU A 64 4.68 -13.79 2.47
C GLU A 64 3.59 -14.46 1.63
N ASP A 65 3.57 -15.79 1.58
CA ASP A 65 2.51 -16.59 0.94
C ASP A 65 2.10 -16.15 -0.47
N GLY A 66 3.09 -15.75 -1.30
CA GLY A 66 2.85 -15.34 -2.69
C GLY A 66 2.33 -13.91 -2.86
N VAL A 67 2.32 -13.10 -1.81
CA VAL A 67 2.01 -11.67 -1.88
C VAL A 67 3.14 -10.80 -1.35
N ALA A 68 3.27 -9.61 -1.92
CA ALA A 68 4.12 -8.54 -1.42
C ALA A 68 3.29 -7.52 -0.64
N LEU A 69 3.87 -7.03 0.45
CA LEU A 69 3.28 -6.09 1.39
C LEU A 69 4.17 -4.87 1.55
N ILE A 70 3.58 -3.66 1.46
CA ILE A 70 4.22 -2.42 1.90
C ILE A 70 3.35 -1.81 3.00
N VAL A 71 3.90 -1.67 4.21
CA VAL A 71 3.17 -1.24 5.41
C VAL A 71 3.78 0.02 5.99
N TRP A 72 2.95 1.03 6.27
CA TRP A 72 3.38 2.27 6.91
C TRP A 72 2.30 2.86 7.81
N LYS A 73 2.71 3.84 8.64
CA LYS A 73 1.80 4.68 9.41
C LYS A 73 1.76 6.09 8.82
N GLN A 74 0.58 6.69 8.79
CA GLN A 74 0.40 8.10 8.42
C GLN A 74 -0.76 8.69 9.21
N SER A 75 -0.60 9.90 9.78
CA SER A 75 -1.72 10.64 10.40
C SER A 75 -2.59 9.81 11.37
N GLY A 76 -1.98 8.90 12.14
CA GLY A 76 -2.68 8.00 13.08
C GLY A 76 -3.37 6.77 12.45
N LEU A 77 -3.18 6.55 11.15
CA LEU A 77 -3.69 5.42 10.38
C LEU A 77 -2.57 4.42 10.09
N VAL A 78 -2.95 3.16 9.94
CA VAL A 78 -2.11 2.12 9.34
C VAL A 78 -2.56 1.92 7.90
N CYS A 79 -1.57 1.89 7.03
CA CYS A 79 -1.74 1.77 5.60
C CYS A 79 -0.98 0.57 5.10
N VAL A 80 -1.65 -0.22 4.27
CA VAL A 80 -1.10 -1.45 3.70
C VAL A 80 -1.36 -1.43 2.21
N MET A 81 -0.30 -1.58 1.41
CA MET A 81 -0.41 -2.00 0.02
C MET A 81 -0.11 -3.48 -0.08
N VAL A 82 -0.92 -4.20 -0.88
CA VAL A 82 -0.81 -5.63 -1.12
C VAL A 82 -0.91 -5.91 -2.61
N SER A 83 -0.07 -6.80 -3.13
CA SER A 83 -0.14 -7.27 -4.52
C SER A 83 0.54 -8.64 -4.68
N ASP A 84 0.26 -9.35 -5.77
CA ASP A 84 0.93 -10.60 -6.19
C ASP A 84 2.31 -10.35 -6.83
N LEU A 85 2.75 -9.09 -6.88
CA LEU A 85 4.02 -8.61 -7.40
C LEU A 85 5.22 -9.03 -6.51
N VAL A 86 5.66 -10.29 -6.63
CA VAL A 86 6.64 -10.90 -5.70
C VAL A 86 8.04 -11.17 -6.27
N SER A 87 8.25 -11.15 -7.59
CA SER A 87 9.61 -11.28 -8.15
C SER A 87 10.44 -10.02 -7.89
N ASP A 88 11.77 -10.08 -8.06
CA ASP A 88 12.63 -8.90 -7.87
C ASP A 88 12.26 -7.73 -8.78
N ALA A 89 11.83 -8.01 -10.01
CA ALA A 89 11.36 -6.99 -10.95
C ALA A 89 10.00 -6.41 -10.49
N ASP A 90 9.11 -7.29 -10.02
CA ASP A 90 7.79 -6.90 -9.54
C ASP A 90 7.88 -6.07 -8.26
N LEU A 91 8.79 -6.42 -7.34
CA LEU A 91 9.01 -5.66 -6.12
C LEU A 91 9.55 -4.25 -6.40
N ARG A 92 10.35 -4.05 -7.45
CA ARG A 92 10.77 -2.69 -7.86
C ARG A 92 9.55 -1.89 -8.32
N ARG A 93 8.74 -2.48 -9.20
CA ARG A 93 7.51 -1.87 -9.69
C ARG A 93 6.52 -1.57 -8.56
N PHE A 94 6.34 -2.48 -7.61
CA PHE A 94 5.47 -2.32 -6.46
C PHE A 94 5.92 -1.18 -5.53
N LYS A 95 7.23 -0.97 -5.39
CA LYS A 95 7.78 0.20 -4.69
C LYS A 95 7.51 1.51 -5.42
N ASP A 96 7.54 1.52 -6.76
CA ASP A 96 7.15 2.70 -7.56
C ASP A 96 5.66 3.02 -7.38
N TYR A 97 4.81 1.99 -7.32
CA TYR A 97 3.39 2.12 -7.00
C TYR A 97 3.15 2.72 -5.62
N PHE A 98 3.92 2.29 -4.63
CA PHE A 98 3.89 2.90 -3.30
C PHE A 98 4.20 4.39 -3.34
N ILE A 99 5.24 4.81 -4.07
CA ILE A 99 5.60 6.24 -4.19
C ILE A 99 4.43 7.06 -4.73
N LYS A 100 3.73 6.57 -5.75
CA LYS A 100 2.59 7.24 -6.38
C LYS A 100 1.42 7.38 -5.41
N VAL A 101 1.00 6.28 -4.79
CA VAL A 101 -0.09 6.26 -3.81
C VAL A 101 0.25 7.21 -2.66
N ARG A 102 1.45 7.07 -2.10
CA ARG A 102 1.91 7.84 -0.95
C ARG A 102 1.96 9.34 -1.22
N SER A 103 2.48 9.74 -2.38
CA SER A 103 2.55 11.15 -2.79
C SER A 103 1.15 11.77 -2.95
N SER A 104 0.21 11.02 -3.55
CA SER A 104 -1.16 11.51 -3.77
C SER A 104 -1.91 11.75 -2.45
N THR A 105 -1.65 10.93 -1.44
CA THR A 105 -2.31 11.05 -0.12
C THR A 105 -1.76 12.21 0.71
N GLU A 106 -0.51 12.63 0.52
CA GLU A 106 0.04 13.81 1.21
C GLU A 106 -0.52 15.13 0.64
N LEU A 107 -0.81 15.17 -0.67
CA LEU A 107 -1.42 16.33 -1.32
C LEU A 107 -2.89 16.54 -0.93
N SER A 108 -3.56 15.53 -0.40
CA SER A 108 -4.96 15.61 0.03
C SER A 108 -5.11 16.20 1.45
N ASP A 109 -4.01 16.27 2.20
CA ASP A 109 -3.94 16.81 3.56
C ASP A 109 -3.41 18.28 3.59
N SER A 110 -3.13 18.88 2.41
CA SER A 110 -2.61 20.26 2.22
C SER A 110 -3.71 21.20 1.73
#